data_AF-A0A0H2XZ69-F1
#
_entry.id   AF-A0A0H2XZ69-F1
#
_cell.length_a   1.000
_cell.length_b   1.000
_cell.length_c   1.000
_cell.angle_alpha   90.00
_cell.angle_beta   90.00
_cell.angle_gamma   90.00
#
_symmetry.space_group_name_H-M   'P 1'
#
loop_
_entity.id
_entity.type
_entity.pdbx_description
1 polymer ?
#
loop_
_entity_poly.entity_id
_entity_poly.type
_entity_poly.pdbx_seq_one_letter_code
_entity_poly.pdbx_strand_id
1 'polypeptide(L)'
;MSSRVPSTIFVIGGTGAQGLPVIRALVADGKYAVRALSRDPESRRAIELSTLGNVSIVKGTFADEAVLRDGFRNCSAAYINLDGFNTGEKTEIYWAIRCYEIAIEEDVKFFVYGNLDYALKRSGYDSRFRTGHYDGKGRVGEWILFQNLTNRDRMGAALLTTGPYMEMAVSVLISTES
;
A
#
# COMPACT_ATOMS: atom_id res chain seq x y z
N MET A 1 28.39 -5.27 -19.30
CA MET A 1 27.39 -5.63 -18.27
C MET A 1 26.06 -5.04 -18.72
N SER A 2 25.06 -5.87 -19.05
CA SER A 2 23.75 -5.35 -19.46
C SER A 2 23.07 -4.76 -18.22
N SER A 3 22.97 -3.43 -18.15
CA SER A 3 22.14 -2.75 -17.17
C SER A 3 20.68 -3.09 -17.48
N ARG A 4 20.15 -4.14 -16.84
CA ARG A 4 18.70 -4.35 -16.84
C ARG A 4 18.08 -3.14 -16.18
N VAL A 5 17.18 -2.47 -16.89
CA VAL A 5 16.36 -1.40 -16.32
C VAL A 5 15.65 -2.00 -15.10
N PRO A 6 15.77 -1.39 -13.90
CA PRO A 6 15.11 -1.91 -12.70
C PRO A 6 13.61 -2.05 -12.91
N SER A 7 13.04 -3.11 -12.34
CA SER A 7 11.58 -3.29 -12.35
C SER A 7 10.94 -2.20 -11.49
N THR A 8 10.07 -1.38 -12.07
CA THR A 8 9.37 -0.32 -11.35
C THR A 8 8.21 -0.89 -10.54
N ILE A 9 8.08 -0.45 -9.29
CA ILE A 9 7.03 -0.81 -8.36
C ILE A 9 6.27 0.47 -7.97
N PHE A 10 4.95 0.48 -8.19
CA PHE A 10 4.11 1.57 -7.74
C PHE A 10 3.73 1.38 -6.26
N VAL A 11 3.86 2.42 -5.46
CA VAL A 11 3.64 2.37 -4.00
C VAL A 11 2.67 3.45 -3.56
N ILE A 12 1.56 3.05 -2.96
CA ILE A 12 0.66 3.95 -2.21
C ILE A 12 0.85 3.72 -0.71
N GLY A 13 0.90 4.81 0.06
CA GLY A 13 1.18 4.74 1.50
C GLY A 13 2.67 4.66 1.84
N GLY A 14 3.55 5.02 0.90
CA GLY A 14 5.01 4.96 1.04
C GLY A 14 5.58 5.80 2.19
N THR A 15 4.92 6.90 2.55
CA THR A 15 5.32 7.76 3.68
C THR A 15 4.73 7.31 5.02
N GLY A 16 3.96 6.21 5.03
CA GLY A 16 3.36 5.62 6.23
C GLY A 16 4.25 4.57 6.91
N ALA A 17 3.79 4.07 8.05
CA ALA A 17 4.54 3.11 8.87
C ALA A 17 4.84 1.78 8.15
N GLN A 18 3.90 1.26 7.34
CA GLN A 18 4.14 0.05 6.55
C GLN A 18 4.96 0.32 5.29
N GLY A 19 4.65 1.42 4.58
CA GLY A 19 5.21 1.69 3.27
C GLY A 19 6.69 2.06 3.31
N LEU A 20 7.15 2.78 4.35
CA LEU A 20 8.54 3.23 4.42
C LEU A 20 9.55 2.06 4.51
N PRO A 21 9.37 1.07 5.41
CA PRO A 21 10.21 -0.14 5.42
C PRO A 21 10.13 -0.93 4.10
N VAL A 22 8.95 -1.02 3.48
CA VAL A 22 8.76 -1.69 2.18
C VAL A 22 9.60 -1.01 1.11
N ILE A 23 9.53 0.32 0.98
CA ILE A 23 10.31 1.06 -0.03
C ILE A 23 11.81 0.87 0.21
N ARG A 24 12.28 1.00 1.46
CA ARG A 24 13.70 0.79 1.78
C ARG A 24 14.17 -0.60 1.38
N ALA A 25 13.39 -1.65 1.66
CA ALA A 25 13.73 -3.02 1.30
C ALA A 25 13.77 -3.22 -0.23
N LEU A 26 12.82 -2.61 -0.97
CA LEU A 26 12.76 -2.73 -2.43
C LEU A 26 13.97 -2.11 -3.12
N VAL A 27 14.46 -0.96 -2.64
CA VAL A 27 15.56 -0.24 -3.29
C VAL A 27 16.96 -0.63 -2.79
N ALA A 28 17.05 -1.40 -1.69
CA ALA A 28 18.31 -1.68 -0.98
C ALA A 28 19.38 -2.35 -1.84
N ASP A 29 19.00 -3.25 -2.76
CA ASP A 29 19.94 -3.98 -3.62
C ASP A 29 19.96 -3.46 -5.07
N GLY A 30 19.25 -2.36 -5.34
CA GLY A 30 19.18 -1.74 -6.66
C GLY A 30 18.39 -2.51 -7.72
N LYS A 31 17.75 -3.64 -7.40
CA LYS A 31 16.98 -4.44 -8.37
C LYS A 31 15.67 -3.78 -8.78
N TYR A 32 15.08 -2.99 -7.89
CA TYR A 32 13.81 -2.33 -8.12
C TYR A 32 13.96 -0.81 -8.08
N ALA A 33 13.09 -0.15 -8.85
CA ALA A 33 12.81 1.27 -8.71
C ALA A 33 11.41 1.43 -8.11
N VAL A 34 11.21 2.46 -7.29
CA VAL A 34 9.93 2.77 -6.67
C VAL A 34 9.38 4.07 -7.23
N ARG A 35 8.09 4.03 -7.55
CA ARG A 35 7.26 5.21 -7.81
C ARG A 35 6.29 5.34 -6.65
N ALA A 36 6.53 6.29 -5.74
CA ALA A 36 5.73 6.46 -4.54
C ALA A 36 4.72 7.61 -4.72
N LEU A 37 3.45 7.35 -4.43
CA LEU A 37 2.41 8.37 -4.41
C LEU A 37 2.47 9.19 -3.13
N SER A 38 2.53 10.52 -3.25
CA SER A 38 2.41 11.45 -2.12
C SER A 38 1.52 12.63 -2.48
N ARG A 39 0.71 13.07 -1.51
CA ARG A 39 -0.05 14.34 -1.63
C ARG A 39 0.89 15.54 -1.60
N ASP A 40 1.98 15.42 -0.87
CA ASP A 40 2.97 16.46 -0.66
C ASP A 40 4.39 15.91 -0.89
N PRO A 41 4.97 16.16 -2.08
CA PRO A 41 6.35 15.78 -2.38
C PRO A 41 7.40 16.50 -1.51
N GLU A 42 7.05 17.66 -0.94
CA GLU A 42 7.96 18.47 -0.11
C GLU A 42 7.92 18.08 1.37
N SER A 43 7.03 17.15 1.74
CA SER A 43 6.98 16.65 3.11
C SER A 43 8.30 15.97 3.49
N ARG A 44 8.71 16.11 4.75
CA ARG A 44 9.98 15.52 5.27
C ARG A 44 10.16 14.05 4.87
N ARG A 45 9.09 13.25 4.95
CA ARG A 45 9.13 11.82 4.59
C ARG A 45 9.23 11.58 3.09
N ALA A 46 8.62 12.41 2.24
CA ALA A 46 8.73 12.29 0.79
C ALA A 46 10.12 12.69 0.29
N ILE A 47 10.72 13.73 0.89
CA ILE A 47 12.10 14.11 0.64
C ILE A 47 13.04 12.97 1.06
N GLU A 48 12.86 12.41 2.25
CA GLU A 48 13.65 11.28 2.75
C GLU A 48 13.55 10.04 1.85
N LEU A 49 12.39 9.77 1.26
CA LEU A 49 12.25 8.69 0.28
C LEU A 49 13.04 8.97 -1.00
N SER A 50 13.01 10.21 -1.49
CA SER A 50 13.71 10.63 -2.71
C SER A 50 15.23 10.53 -2.58
N THR A 51 15.79 10.62 -1.38
CA THR A 51 17.24 10.47 -1.16
C THR A 51 17.72 9.02 -1.23
N LEU A 52 16.83 8.04 -1.30
CA LEU A 52 17.17 6.61 -1.46
C LEU A 52 17.62 6.25 -2.89
N GLY A 53 17.69 7.22 -3.81
CA GLY A 53 18.20 7.08 -5.18
C GLY A 53 17.16 6.53 -6.16
N ASN A 54 16.77 5.26 -6.01
CA ASN A 54 15.84 4.58 -6.92
C ASN A 54 14.36 4.84 -6.57
N VAL A 55 14.04 6.04 -6.09
CA VAL A 55 12.68 6.43 -5.70
C VAL A 55 12.30 7.71 -6.41
N SER A 56 11.13 7.70 -7.04
CA SER A 56 10.48 8.88 -7.62
C SER A 56 9.15 9.13 -6.91
N ILE A 57 8.76 10.40 -6.77
CA ILE A 57 7.49 10.78 -6.16
C ILE A 57 6.50 11.20 -7.24
N VAL A 58 5.32 10.59 -7.23
CA VAL A 58 4.15 11.07 -7.98
C VAL A 58 3.33 11.94 -7.06
N LYS A 59 3.16 13.21 -7.43
CA LYS A 59 2.28 14.12 -6.70
C LYS A 59 0.83 13.80 -7.04
N GLY A 60 0.03 13.52 -6.02
CA GLY A 60 -1.41 13.38 -6.18
C GLY A 60 -2.07 12.64 -5.03
N THR A 61 -3.28 12.17 -5.28
CA THR A 61 -4.08 11.43 -4.29
C THR A 61 -4.53 10.10 -4.87
N PHE A 62 -4.69 9.10 -4.01
CA PHE A 62 -5.27 7.82 -4.42
C PHE A 62 -6.74 7.99 -4.82
N ALA A 63 -7.35 9.12 -4.47
CA ALA A 63 -8.72 9.46 -4.81
C ALA A 63 -8.90 10.12 -6.19
N ASP A 64 -7.90 10.01 -7.05
CA ASP A 64 -7.90 10.51 -8.43
C ASP A 64 -7.51 9.36 -9.36
N GLU A 65 -8.44 8.93 -10.20
CA GLU A 65 -8.22 7.81 -11.11
C GLU A 65 -7.15 8.10 -12.17
N ALA A 66 -7.03 9.33 -12.65
CA ALA A 66 -6.00 9.68 -13.63
C ALA A 66 -4.60 9.58 -13.02
N VAL A 67 -4.46 10.02 -11.76
CA VAL A 67 -3.22 9.86 -10.98
C VAL A 67 -2.91 8.39 -10.71
N LEU A 68 -3.92 7.58 -10.37
CA LEU A 68 -3.71 6.14 -10.19
C LEU A 68 -3.21 5.49 -11.48
N ARG A 69 -3.85 5.75 -12.61
CA ARG A 69 -3.43 5.21 -13.92
C ARG A 69 -2.01 5.61 -14.27
N ASP A 70 -1.66 6.88 -14.10
CA ASP A 70 -0.29 7.36 -14.31
C ASP A 70 0.71 6.65 -13.36
N GLY A 71 0.31 6.47 -12.10
CA GLY A 71 1.05 5.72 -11.10
C GLY A 71 1.33 4.27 -11.51
N PHE A 72 0.31 3.53 -11.94
CA PHE A 72 0.41 2.12 -12.32
C PHE A 72 1.10 1.89 -13.67
N ARG A 73 1.00 2.83 -14.61
CA ARG A 73 1.52 2.67 -15.98
C ARG A 73 3.01 2.31 -15.99
N ASN A 74 3.35 1.28 -16.77
CA ASN A 74 4.71 0.74 -16.89
C ASN A 74 5.33 0.24 -15.57
N CYS A 75 4.51 -0.11 -14.57
CA CYS A 75 4.97 -0.76 -13.35
C CYS A 75 4.77 -2.28 -13.44
N SER A 76 5.79 -3.02 -13.00
CA SER A 76 5.76 -4.49 -12.97
C SER A 76 4.95 -5.05 -11.79
N ALA A 77 4.92 -4.32 -10.69
CA ALA A 77 4.23 -4.68 -9.47
C ALA A 77 3.70 -3.43 -8.76
N ALA A 78 2.82 -3.62 -7.79
CA ALA A 78 2.34 -2.55 -6.93
C ALA A 78 2.18 -3.00 -5.47
N TYR A 79 2.47 -2.08 -4.56
CA TYR A 79 2.13 -2.20 -3.13
C TYR A 79 1.16 -1.08 -2.74
N ILE A 80 -0.05 -1.46 -2.36
CA ILE A 80 -1.14 -0.52 -2.07
C ILE A 80 -1.49 -0.61 -0.59
N ASN A 81 -1.18 0.46 0.15
CA ASN A 81 -1.67 0.63 1.51
C ASN A 81 -2.40 1.96 1.64
N LEU A 82 -3.69 1.90 1.91
CA LEU A 82 -4.55 3.06 2.14
C LEU A 82 -4.70 3.30 3.64
N ASP A 83 -4.91 4.55 4.04
CA ASP A 83 -5.10 4.91 5.44
C ASP A 83 -6.60 5.03 5.77
N GLY A 84 -7.19 3.93 6.22
CA GLY A 84 -8.59 3.88 6.67
C GLY A 84 -8.89 4.78 7.88
N PHE A 85 -7.90 5.15 8.71
CA PHE A 85 -8.13 6.10 9.80
C PHE A 85 -8.41 7.51 9.26
N ASN A 86 -7.64 7.95 8.27
CA ASN A 86 -7.80 9.28 7.70
C ASN A 86 -8.96 9.37 6.69
N THR A 87 -9.24 8.29 5.96
CA THR A 87 -10.12 8.33 4.78
C THR A 87 -11.50 7.72 5.05
N GLY A 88 -11.61 6.93 6.11
CA GLY A 88 -12.80 6.17 6.47
C GLY A 88 -12.94 4.86 5.68
N GLU A 89 -13.56 3.88 6.34
CA GLU A 89 -13.75 2.51 5.84
C GLU A 89 -14.39 2.46 4.44
N LYS A 90 -15.42 3.28 4.17
CA LYS A 90 -16.11 3.30 2.88
C LYS A 90 -15.19 3.74 1.74
N THR A 91 -14.41 4.79 1.96
CA THR A 91 -13.47 5.35 0.99
C THR A 91 -12.32 4.39 0.73
N GLU A 92 -11.78 3.79 1.79
CA GLU A 92 -10.70 2.81 1.69
C GLU A 92 -11.11 1.60 0.84
N ILE A 93 -12.30 1.04 1.09
CA ILE A 93 -12.79 -0.12 0.32
C ILE A 93 -12.92 0.22 -1.16
N TYR A 94 -13.59 1.33 -1.48
CA TYR A 94 -13.80 1.73 -2.88
C TYR A 94 -12.47 1.90 -3.63
N TRP A 95 -11.52 2.64 -3.04
CA TRP A 95 -10.26 2.91 -3.73
C TRP A 95 -9.31 1.72 -3.77
N ALA A 96 -9.36 0.81 -2.78
CA ALA A 96 -8.62 -0.44 -2.85
C ALA A 96 -9.13 -1.34 -4.00
N ILE A 97 -10.45 -1.42 -4.19
CA ILE A 97 -11.07 -2.09 -5.34
C ILE A 97 -10.61 -1.45 -6.66
N ARG A 98 -10.72 -0.12 -6.78
CA ARG A 98 -10.28 0.59 -7.99
C ARG A 98 -8.80 0.42 -8.27
N CYS A 99 -7.94 0.43 -7.25
CA CYS A 99 -6.50 0.16 -7.42
C CYS A 99 -6.24 -1.24 -8.00
N TYR A 100 -6.96 -2.26 -7.52
CA TYR A 100 -6.84 -3.63 -8.03
C TYR A 100 -7.28 -3.72 -9.50
N GLU A 101 -8.41 -3.12 -9.84
CA GLU A 101 -8.94 -3.11 -11.21
C GLU A 101 -8.02 -2.35 -12.18
N ILE A 102 -7.54 -1.17 -11.79
CA ILE A 102 -6.61 -0.37 -12.61
C ILE A 102 -5.27 -1.10 -12.77
N ALA A 103 -4.78 -1.80 -11.74
CA ALA A 103 -3.55 -2.59 -11.85
C ALA A 103 -3.67 -3.67 -12.94
N ILE A 104 -4.83 -4.32 -13.07
CA ILE A 104 -5.13 -5.29 -14.13
C ILE A 104 -5.19 -4.60 -15.51
N GLU A 105 -5.81 -3.42 -15.59
CA GLU A 105 -5.91 -2.65 -16.83
C GLU A 105 -4.55 -2.15 -17.33
N GLU A 106 -3.64 -1.78 -16.43
CA GLU A 106 -2.28 -1.31 -16.72
C GLU A 106 -1.23 -2.44 -16.75
N ASP A 107 -1.67 -3.70 -16.82
CA ASP A 107 -0.85 -4.91 -17.00
C ASP A 107 0.21 -5.16 -15.89
N VAL A 108 -0.11 -4.75 -14.66
CA VAL A 108 0.71 -5.06 -13.48
C VAL A 108 0.73 -6.57 -13.24
N LYS A 109 1.92 -7.13 -12.99
CA LYS A 109 2.10 -8.58 -12.86
C LYS A 109 1.95 -9.09 -11.44
N PHE A 110 2.15 -8.23 -10.44
CA PHE A 110 1.99 -8.60 -9.04
C PHE A 110 1.44 -7.47 -8.17
N PHE A 111 0.36 -7.74 -7.45
CA PHE A 111 -0.34 -6.77 -6.60
C PHE A 111 -0.27 -7.19 -5.14
N VAL A 112 0.28 -6.32 -4.28
CA VAL A 112 0.35 -6.53 -2.84
C VAL A 112 -0.51 -5.50 -2.12
N TYR A 113 -1.46 -5.96 -1.30
CA TYR A 113 -2.28 -5.06 -0.48
C TYR A 113 -1.80 -5.03 0.97
N GLY A 114 -1.61 -3.83 1.51
CA GLY A 114 -1.36 -3.58 2.93
C GLY A 114 -2.63 -3.84 3.74
N ASN A 115 -2.65 -4.98 4.41
CA ASN A 115 -3.83 -5.57 5.02
C ASN A 115 -3.75 -5.56 6.56
N LEU A 116 -4.92 -5.71 7.19
CA LEU A 116 -5.08 -6.00 8.61
C LEU A 116 -6.06 -7.16 8.79
N ASP A 117 -6.13 -7.71 10.00
CA ASP A 117 -7.06 -8.79 10.32
C ASP A 117 -8.52 -8.37 10.14
N TYR A 118 -9.35 -9.30 9.66
CA TYR A 118 -10.80 -9.09 9.57
C TYR A 118 -11.47 -9.44 10.91
N ALA A 119 -11.26 -8.59 11.93
CA ALA A 119 -11.65 -8.83 13.32
C ALA A 119 -13.14 -9.20 13.47
N LEU A 120 -14.04 -8.46 12.81
CA LEU A 120 -15.48 -8.73 12.86
C LEU A 120 -15.83 -10.11 12.31
N LYS A 121 -15.19 -10.56 11.22
CA LYS A 121 -15.43 -11.91 10.68
C LYS A 121 -14.86 -12.96 11.63
N ARG A 122 -13.67 -12.75 12.18
CA ARG A 122 -13.02 -13.66 13.13
C ARG A 122 -13.80 -13.81 14.43
N SER A 123 -14.53 -12.78 14.86
CA SER A 123 -15.40 -12.82 16.04
C SER A 123 -16.78 -13.44 15.80
N GLY A 124 -17.05 -13.98 14.60
CA GLY A 124 -18.38 -14.50 14.26
C GLY A 124 -19.41 -13.39 14.01
N TYR A 125 -18.98 -12.24 13.50
CA TYR A 125 -19.80 -11.06 13.22
C TYR A 125 -20.40 -10.39 14.47
N ASP A 126 -19.72 -10.54 15.60
CA ASP A 126 -20.07 -9.84 16.83
C ASP A 126 -19.56 -8.39 16.79
N SER A 127 -20.50 -7.46 16.67
CA SER A 127 -20.25 -6.01 16.59
C SER A 127 -19.49 -5.43 17.79
N ARG A 128 -19.42 -6.12 18.93
CA ARG A 128 -18.60 -5.70 20.08
C ARG A 128 -17.10 -5.64 19.76
N PHE A 129 -16.66 -6.42 18.78
CA PHE A 129 -15.26 -6.48 18.33
C PHE A 129 -15.01 -5.73 17.01
N ARG A 130 -16.00 -4.96 16.54
CA ARG A 130 -15.88 -4.19 15.30
C ARG A 130 -14.77 -3.15 15.42
N THR A 131 -13.83 -3.19 14.49
CA THR A 131 -12.71 -2.25 14.39
C THR A 131 -12.65 -1.75 12.96
N GLY A 132 -13.33 -0.64 12.66
CA GLY A 132 -13.61 -0.22 11.27
C GLY A 132 -12.40 -0.15 10.34
N HIS A 133 -11.24 0.30 10.83
CA HIS A 133 -10.00 0.36 10.04
C HIS A 133 -9.31 -1.01 9.84
N TYR A 134 -9.53 -1.98 10.73
CA TYR A 134 -9.11 -3.38 10.53
C TYR A 134 -10.08 -4.08 9.58
N ASP A 135 -11.38 -3.95 9.86
CA ASP A 135 -12.43 -4.64 9.13
C ASP A 135 -12.52 -4.17 7.66
N GLY A 136 -12.27 -2.89 7.39
CA GLY A 136 -12.19 -2.35 6.03
C GLY A 136 -11.12 -3.05 5.19
N LYS A 137 -9.88 -3.10 5.73
CA LYS A 137 -8.76 -3.80 5.12
C LYS A 137 -9.02 -5.30 4.97
N GLY A 138 -9.45 -5.96 6.05
CA GLY A 138 -9.73 -7.39 6.04
C GLY A 138 -10.80 -7.78 5.01
N ARG A 139 -11.87 -6.98 4.86
CA ARG A 139 -12.90 -7.18 3.83
C ARG A 139 -12.32 -7.11 2.43
N VAL A 140 -11.65 -6.02 2.11
CA VAL A 140 -11.15 -5.82 0.75
C VAL A 140 -9.98 -6.77 0.45
N GLY A 141 -9.19 -7.16 1.45
CA GLY A 141 -8.16 -8.17 1.33
C GLY A 141 -8.74 -9.53 0.91
N GLU A 142 -9.80 -10.01 1.57
CA GLU A 142 -10.49 -11.23 1.15
C GLU A 142 -11.11 -11.10 -0.25
N TRP A 143 -11.71 -9.94 -0.56
CA TRP A 143 -12.24 -9.66 -1.89
C TRP A 143 -11.16 -9.71 -2.97
N ILE A 144 -9.98 -9.12 -2.75
CA ILE A 144 -8.84 -9.15 -3.67
C ILE A 144 -8.43 -10.59 -3.95
N LEU A 145 -8.23 -11.40 -2.91
CA LEU A 145 -7.84 -12.81 -3.09
C LEU A 145 -8.91 -13.61 -3.83
N PHE A 146 -10.19 -13.35 -3.55
CA PHE A 146 -11.31 -13.97 -4.25
C PHE A 146 -11.38 -13.58 -5.73
N GLN A 147 -11.27 -12.29 -6.06
CA GLN A 147 -11.22 -11.83 -7.46
C GLN A 147 -9.99 -12.37 -8.19
N ASN A 148 -8.88 -12.60 -7.49
CA ASN A 148 -7.69 -13.12 -8.12
C ASN A 148 -7.80 -14.61 -8.50
N LEU A 149 -8.81 -15.34 -8.01
CA LEU A 149 -9.06 -16.71 -8.47
C LEU A 149 -9.32 -16.78 -9.97
N THR A 150 -9.98 -15.76 -10.53
CA THR A 150 -10.28 -15.66 -11.98
C THR A 150 -9.27 -14.80 -12.76
N ASN A 151 -8.44 -14.02 -12.07
CA ASN A 151 -7.45 -13.12 -12.68
C ASN A 151 -5.98 -13.58 -12.53
N ARG A 152 -5.72 -14.70 -11.85
CA ARG A 152 -4.39 -15.26 -11.57
C ARG A 152 -3.47 -15.42 -12.79
N ASP A 153 -4.03 -15.62 -13.99
CA ASP A 153 -3.25 -15.76 -15.22
C ASP A 153 -2.80 -14.41 -15.79
N ARG A 154 -3.40 -13.31 -15.32
CA ARG A 154 -3.07 -11.92 -15.69
C ARG A 154 -2.16 -11.26 -14.65
N MET A 155 -2.47 -11.45 -13.36
CA MET A 155 -1.81 -10.79 -12.24
C MET A 155 -1.77 -11.71 -11.01
N GLY A 156 -0.61 -11.80 -10.35
CA GLY A 156 -0.51 -12.40 -9.02
C GLY A 156 -1.00 -11.42 -7.95
N ALA A 157 -1.60 -11.92 -6.86
CA ALA A 157 -2.03 -11.07 -5.75
C ALA A 157 -1.63 -11.67 -4.39
N ALA A 158 -1.25 -10.82 -3.45
CA ALA A 158 -0.92 -11.19 -2.09
C ALA A 158 -1.36 -10.12 -1.08
N LEU A 159 -1.52 -10.53 0.18
CA LEU A 159 -1.81 -9.62 1.30
C LEU A 159 -0.60 -9.55 2.22
N LEU A 160 -0.16 -8.35 2.58
CA LEU A 160 0.79 -8.12 3.66
C LEU A 160 0.00 -7.73 4.91
N THR A 161 -0.28 -8.70 5.78
CA THR A 161 -1.06 -8.47 7.01
C THR A 161 -0.14 -8.12 8.17
N THR A 162 -0.33 -6.94 8.78
CA THR A 162 0.49 -6.47 9.89
C THR A 162 -0.25 -6.53 11.22
N GLY A 163 0.48 -6.77 12.32
CA GLY A 163 -0.02 -6.60 13.68
C GLY A 163 0.28 -5.20 14.25
N PRO A 164 0.01 -4.98 15.54
CA PRO A 164 0.40 -3.76 16.25
C PRO A 164 1.89 -3.45 16.08
N TYR A 165 2.21 -2.18 15.83
CA TYR A 165 3.60 -1.73 15.70
C TYR A 165 4.27 -1.67 17.07
N MET A 166 5.50 -2.19 17.19
CA MET A 166 6.28 -2.12 18.43
C MET A 166 6.55 -0.67 18.86
N GLU A 167 6.63 0.23 17.90
CA GLU A 167 6.76 1.67 18.07
C GLU A 167 5.63 2.28 18.91
N MET A 168 4.41 1.69 18.87
CA MET A 168 3.29 2.13 19.72
C MET A 168 3.48 1.75 21.19
N ALA A 169 4.21 0.67 21.47
CA ALA A 169 4.51 0.28 22.85
C ALA A 169 5.50 1.25 23.52
N VAL A 170 6.37 1.88 22.73
CA VAL A 170 7.38 2.82 23.23
C VAL A 170 6.99 4.29 23.07
N SER A 171 5.96 4.62 22.29
CA SER A 171 5.53 6.01 22.09
C SER A 171 5.09 6.69 23.38
N VAL A 172 4.50 5.93 24.33
CA VAL A 172 4.10 6.42 25.65
C VAL A 172 5.31 6.82 26.51
N LEU A 173 6.47 6.18 26.31
CA LEU A 173 7.70 6.43 27.08
C LEU A 173 8.46 7.66 26.60
N ILE A 174 8.29 8.07 25.34
CA ILE A 174 9.02 9.20 24.74
C ILE A 174 8.25 10.52 24.97
N SER A 175 6.92 10.47 25.12
CA SER A 175 6.08 11.66 25.37
C SER A 175 6.20 12.27 26.77
N THR A 176 7.04 11.71 27.66
CA THR A 176 7.32 12.27 29.00
C THR A 176 8.61 13.09 29.08
N GLU A 177 9.34 13.28 27.97
CA GLU A 177 10.59 14.06 27.93
C GLU A 177 10.53 15.27 26.97
N SER A 178 9.39 15.98 26.90
CA SER A 178 9.27 17.27 26.20
C SER A 178 8.79 18.38 27.10
#